data_AF-A0A8X6VXH3-F1
#
_entry.id   AF-A0A8X6VXH3-F1
#
_cell.length_a   1.000
_cell.length_b   1.000
_cell.length_c   1.000
_cell.angle_alpha   90.00
_cell.angle_beta   90.00
_cell.angle_gamma   90.00
#
_symmetry.space_group_name_H-M   'P 1'
#
loop_
_entity.id
_entity.type
_entity.pdbx_description
1 polymer ?
#
loop_
_entity_poly.entity_id
_entity_poly.type
_entity_poly.pdbx_seq_one_letter_code
_entity_poly.pdbx_strand_id
1 'polypeptide(L)'
;MANIGKIVIVAALDGTYQRKGFSNILHLVPLAESVLKLTSVCMICYEDASYTKRIGNETQLEVIGGTDKYMAVCRICYMSSSQQAIQTDKLVNPNDFPVEAETIKM
;
A
#
# COMPACT_ATOMS: atom_id res chain seq x y z
N MET A 1 3.37 -18.46 -25.37
CA MET A 1 4.09 -18.83 -24.13
C MET A 1 3.25 -19.77 -23.28
N ALA A 2 2.09 -19.37 -22.76
CA ALA A 2 1.17 -20.30 -22.08
C ALA A 2 0.70 -21.44 -23.00
N ASN A 3 0.28 -21.11 -24.24
CA ASN A 3 -0.21 -22.08 -25.24
C ASN A 3 0.82 -23.15 -25.68
N ILE A 4 2.09 -23.04 -25.29
CA ILE A 4 3.14 -24.04 -25.59
C ILE A 4 3.54 -24.84 -24.34
N GLY A 5 2.65 -24.91 -23.33
CA GLY A 5 2.82 -25.74 -22.14
C GLY A 5 3.74 -25.15 -21.07
N LYS A 6 3.94 -23.83 -21.04
CA LYS A 6 4.73 -23.17 -19.99
C LYS A 6 3.84 -22.61 -18.90
N ILE A 7 4.28 -22.73 -17.65
CA ILE A 7 3.69 -22.03 -16.51
C ILE A 7 4.17 -20.58 -16.55
N VAL A 8 3.25 -19.63 -16.61
CA VAL A 8 3.55 -18.19 -16.67
C VAL A 8 2.98 -17.54 -15.42
N ILE A 9 3.84 -16.85 -14.66
CA ILE A 9 3.45 -16.11 -13.46
C ILE A 9 3.76 -14.64 -13.71
N VAL A 10 2.78 -13.77 -13.48
CA VAL A 10 2.90 -12.32 -13.71
C VAL A 10 2.63 -11.58 -12.40
N ALA A 11 3.60 -10.79 -11.95
CA ALA A 11 3.43 -9.83 -10.86
C ALA A 11 3.37 -8.42 -11.46
N ALA A 12 2.27 -7.70 -11.21
CA ALA A 12 2.06 -6.39 -11.79
C ALA A 12 1.14 -5.52 -10.93
N LEU A 13 1.23 -4.21 -11.12
CA LEU A 13 0.24 -3.27 -10.60
C LEU A 13 -1.02 -3.36 -11.47
N ASP A 14 -2.19 -3.45 -10.83
CA ASP A 14 -3.48 -3.42 -11.54
C ASP A 14 -3.93 -1.98 -11.86
N GLY A 15 -3.48 -1.01 -11.05
CA GLY A 15 -3.82 0.40 -11.20
C GLY A 15 -2.63 1.36 -11.13
N THR A 16 -2.74 2.50 -11.81
CA THR A 16 -1.80 3.62 -11.70
C THR A 16 -2.03 4.44 -10.44
N TYR A 17 -1.19 5.47 -10.20
CA TYR A 17 -1.38 6.43 -9.10
C TYR A 17 -2.72 7.18 -9.15
N GLN A 18 -3.41 7.17 -10.30
CA GLN A 18 -4.73 7.75 -10.51
C GLN A 18 -5.87 6.72 -10.38
N ARG A 19 -5.55 5.47 -10.00
CA ARG A 19 -6.46 4.32 -9.99
C ARG A 19 -7.11 4.01 -11.35
N LYS A 20 -6.43 4.35 -12.44
CA LYS A 20 -6.78 3.87 -13.79
C LYS A 20 -6.08 2.54 -14.02
N GLY A 21 -6.67 1.66 -14.84
CA GLY A 21 -6.04 0.39 -15.18
C GLY A 21 -4.62 0.59 -15.70
N PHE A 22 -3.67 -0.19 -15.19
CA PHE A 22 -2.28 -0.11 -15.62
C PHE A 22 -2.11 -0.85 -16.96
N SER A 23 -2.42 -0.15 -18.06
CA SER A 23 -2.22 -0.60 -19.44
C SER A 23 -2.65 -2.07 -19.67
N ASN A 24 -1.85 -2.84 -20.42
CA ASN A 24 -2.12 -4.21 -20.86
C ASN A 24 -2.29 -5.26 -19.75
N ILE A 25 -2.04 -4.92 -18.47
CA ILE A 25 -2.15 -5.88 -17.37
C ILE A 25 -3.59 -6.39 -17.22
N LEU A 26 -4.58 -5.51 -17.35
CA LEU A 26 -5.98 -5.91 -17.22
C LEU A 26 -6.46 -6.78 -18.38
N HIS A 27 -5.78 -6.76 -19.55
CA HIS A 27 -6.08 -7.66 -20.66
C HIS A 27 -5.67 -9.10 -20.38
N LEU A 28 -4.83 -9.35 -19.37
CA LEU A 28 -4.46 -10.71 -18.96
C LEU A 28 -5.52 -11.40 -18.12
N VAL A 29 -6.41 -10.65 -17.46
CA VAL A 29 -7.46 -11.20 -16.58
C VAL A 29 -8.33 -12.25 -17.29
N PRO A 30 -8.89 -12.02 -18.49
CA PRO A 30 -9.68 -13.05 -19.19
C PRO A 30 -8.86 -14.23 -19.72
N LEU A 31 -7.53 -14.11 -19.76
CA LEU A 31 -6.62 -15.15 -20.26
C LEU A 31 -6.00 -15.99 -19.13
N ALA A 32 -6.11 -15.55 -17.87
CA ALA A 32 -5.45 -16.16 -16.73
C ALA A 32 -6.33 -17.20 -16.06
N GLU A 33 -5.72 -18.32 -15.65
CA GLU A 33 -6.38 -19.35 -14.84
C GLU A 33 -6.59 -18.91 -13.38
N SER A 34 -5.73 -18.02 -12.86
CA SER A 34 -5.81 -17.50 -11.50
C SER A 34 -5.39 -16.03 -11.45
N VAL A 35 -6.16 -15.22 -10.72
CA VAL A 35 -5.88 -13.81 -10.48
C VAL A 35 -6.01 -13.54 -8.99
N LEU A 36 -4.93 -13.06 -8.37
CA LEU A 36 -4.90 -12.66 -6.97
C LEU A 36 -4.47 -11.20 -6.86
N LYS A 37 -5.31 -10.38 -6.22
CA LYS A 37 -4.96 -9.00 -5.85
C LYS A 37 -4.47 -8.97 -4.41
N LEU A 38 -3.19 -8.72 -4.23
CA LEU A 38 -2.58 -8.61 -2.90
C LEU A 38 -2.92 -7.26 -2.24
N THR A 39 -3.00 -7.28 -0.91
CA THR A 39 -3.12 -6.09 -0.08
C THR A 39 -1.78 -5.73 0.57
N SER A 40 -1.68 -4.49 1.02
CA SER A 40 -0.53 -3.94 1.76
C SER A 40 -1.03 -3.23 3.02
N VAL A 41 -0.14 -2.64 3.81
CA VAL A 41 -0.52 -1.83 4.98
C VAL A 41 -0.58 -0.35 4.60
N CYS A 42 -1.66 0.33 4.97
CA CYS A 42 -1.85 1.76 4.74
C CYS A 42 -0.82 2.56 5.55
N MET A 43 -0.04 3.38 4.87
CA MET A 43 1.01 4.19 5.50
C MET A 43 0.48 5.42 6.24
N ILE A 44 -0.85 5.58 6.36
CA ILE A 44 -1.51 6.68 7.10
C ILE A 44 -2.29 6.13 8.30
N CYS A 45 -3.19 5.18 8.06
CA CYS A 45 -4.10 4.66 9.10
C CYS A 45 -3.82 3.23 9.52
N TYR A 46 -2.78 2.58 8.96
CA TYR A 46 -2.33 1.22 9.30
C TYR A 46 -3.32 0.07 9.04
N GLU A 47 -4.45 0.35 8.40
CA GLU A 47 -5.40 -0.65 7.87
C GLU A 47 -4.98 -1.21 6.51
N ASP A 48 -5.75 -2.14 5.94
CA ASP A 48 -5.51 -2.68 4.60
C ASP A 48 -5.48 -1.59 3.51
N ALA A 49 -4.41 -1.59 2.73
CA ALA A 49 -4.17 -0.73 1.59
C ALA A 49 -4.25 -1.49 0.27
N SER A 50 -5.07 -0.95 -0.64
CA SER A 50 -5.31 -1.51 -1.98
C SER A 50 -4.89 -0.56 -3.11
N TYR A 51 -4.33 0.60 -2.78
CA TYR A 51 -3.99 1.65 -3.74
C TYR A 51 -2.61 2.23 -3.48
N THR A 52 -2.01 2.76 -4.54
CA THR A 52 -0.76 3.51 -4.48
C THR A 52 -1.06 4.97 -4.74
N LYS A 53 -0.70 5.86 -3.81
CA LYS A 53 -0.81 7.32 -3.95
C LYS A 53 0.57 7.90 -4.23
N ARG A 54 0.67 8.82 -5.19
CA ARG A 54 1.90 9.55 -5.48
C ARG A 54 2.04 10.71 -4.49
N ILE A 55 3.25 10.90 -3.96
CA ILE A 55 3.60 11.96 -3.00
C ILE A 55 3.94 13.26 -3.74
N GLY A 56 4.66 13.17 -4.86
CA GLY A 56 5.07 14.30 -5.67
C GLY A 56 3.99 14.81 -6.65
N ASN A 57 4.33 15.89 -7.36
CA ASN A 57 3.45 16.59 -8.30
C ASN A 57 3.67 16.19 -9.76
N GLU A 58 4.50 15.18 -10.02
CA GLU A 58 4.76 14.68 -11.36
C GLU A 58 3.48 14.14 -11.97
N THR A 59 3.20 14.51 -13.22
CA THR A 59 1.99 14.09 -13.94
C THR A 59 2.22 12.87 -14.84
N GLN A 60 3.48 12.55 -15.12
CA GLN A 60 3.85 11.42 -15.98
C GLN A 60 3.37 10.09 -15.36
N LEU A 61 2.84 9.19 -16.19
CA LEU A 61 2.35 7.89 -15.71
C LEU A 61 3.48 7.04 -15.15
N GLU A 62 4.60 6.96 -15.88
CA GLU A 62 5.79 6.20 -15.51
C GLU A 62 6.80 7.11 -14.80
N VAL A 63 6.87 6.97 -13.48
CA VAL A 63 7.92 7.58 -12.67
C VAL A 63 8.49 6.50 -11.75
N ILE A 64 9.75 6.14 -11.95
CA ILE A 64 10.43 5.14 -11.13
C ILE A 64 10.70 5.72 -9.74
N GLY A 65 10.35 4.95 -8.72
CA GLY A 65 10.53 5.29 -7.31
C GLY A 65 9.91 4.23 -6.39
N GLY A 66 10.27 4.29 -5.12
CA GLY A 66 9.71 3.45 -4.06
C GLY A 66 8.93 4.29 -3.06
N THR A 67 9.22 4.12 -1.77
CA THR A 67 8.58 4.85 -0.67
C THR A 67 8.88 6.34 -0.64
N ASP A 68 9.90 6.78 -1.38
CA ASP A 68 10.25 8.19 -1.59
C ASP A 68 9.22 8.92 -2.49
N LYS A 69 8.54 8.20 -3.38
CA LYS A 69 7.56 8.79 -4.33
C LYS A 69 6.16 8.28 -4.18
N TYR A 70 5.99 7.11 -3.56
CA TYR A 70 4.72 6.41 -3.49
C TYR A 70 4.42 5.93 -2.07
N MET A 71 3.13 5.93 -1.75
CA MET A 71 2.62 5.39 -0.50
C MET A 71 1.48 4.41 -0.76
N ALA A 72 1.49 3.29 -0.03
CA ALA A 72 0.36 2.38 0.03
C ALA A 72 -0.74 3.00 0.90
N VAL A 73 -1.96 3.10 0.37
CA VAL A 73 -3.08 3.73 1.08
C VAL A 73 -4.39 2.95 0.92
N CYS A 74 -5.20 3.01 1.96
CA CYS A 74 -6.58 2.55 1.92
C CYS A 74 -7.45 3.51 1.09
N ARG A 75 -8.71 3.13 0.86
CA ARG A 75 -9.68 3.94 0.10
C ARG A 75 -9.86 5.35 0.66
N ILE A 76 -9.97 5.45 1.98
CA ILE A 76 -10.26 6.70 2.69
C ILE A 76 -9.05 7.63 2.59
N CYS A 77 -7.86 7.14 2.95
CA CYS A 77 -6.61 7.91 2.90
C CYS A 77 -6.15 8.28 1.49
N TYR A 78 -6.59 7.55 0.46
CA TYR A 78 -6.38 7.95 -0.93
C TYR A 78 -7.16 9.24 -1.25
N MET A 79 -8.45 9.28 -0.87
CA MET A 79 -9.36 10.39 -1.18
C MET A 79 -9.19 11.61 -0.27
N SER A 80 -8.58 11.44 0.91
CA SER A 80 -8.22 12.60 1.72
C SER A 80 -7.24 13.48 0.95
N SER A 81 -7.61 14.76 0.79
CA SER A 81 -6.66 15.80 0.41
C SER A 81 -5.56 15.75 1.46
N SER A 82 -4.32 15.54 1.01
CA SER A 82 -3.14 15.51 1.87
C SER A 82 -2.93 16.90 2.48
N GLN A 83 -3.67 17.17 3.55
CA GLN A 83 -3.33 18.11 4.60
C GLN A 83 -3.88 17.53 5.90
N GLN A 84 -3.10 16.66 6.52
CA GLN A 84 -3.04 16.62 7.97
C GLN A 84 -1.63 16.17 8.31
N ALA A 85 -0.84 17.17 8.73
CA ALA A 85 0.28 16.92 9.62
C ALA A 85 -0.20 15.98 10.72
N ILE A 86 0.66 15.03 11.06
CA ILE A 86 0.54 14.12 12.19
C ILE A 86 -0.06 14.90 13.37
N GLN A 87 -1.34 14.64 13.68
CA GLN A 87 -1.92 15.04 14.96
C GLN A 87 -1.47 13.96 15.94
N THR A 88 -0.31 14.15 16.56
CA THR A 88 -0.07 13.60 17.88
C THR A 88 -1.06 14.29 18.81
N ASP A 89 -2.21 13.66 19.07
CA ASP A 89 -2.85 13.70 20.39
C ASP A 89 -4.12 12.84 20.45
N LYS A 90 -4.21 12.09 21.56
CA LYS A 90 -5.28 11.20 22.05
C LYS A 90 -5.29 9.80 21.41
N LEU A 91 -4.89 8.69 22.06
CA LEU A 91 -4.77 8.34 23.48
C LEU A 91 -3.68 7.26 23.63
N VAL A 92 -2.50 7.60 24.14
CA VAL A 92 -1.70 6.66 24.94
C VAL A 92 -1.56 7.35 26.29
N ASN A 93 -2.36 6.91 27.26
CA ASN A 93 -2.17 7.37 28.63
C ASN A 93 -0.77 6.91 29.09
N PRO A 94 0.05 7.79 29.67
CA PRO A 94 1.36 7.41 30.23
C PRO A 94 1.28 6.42 31.39
N ASN A 95 0.07 6.03 31.83
CA ASN A 95 -0.19 5.20 32.99
C ASN A 95 -0.70 3.78 32.65
N ASP A 96 -0.74 3.37 31.38
CA ASP A 96 -1.21 2.03 30.98
C ASP A 96 -0.08 1.00 30.78
N PHE A 97 1.05 1.16 31.46
CA PHE A 97 2.04 0.09 31.60
C PHE A 97 2.31 -0.20 33.09
N PRO A 98 1.80 -1.31 33.65
CA PRO A 98 2.35 -1.84 34.88
C PRO A 98 3.66 -2.54 34.50
N VAL A 99 4.77 -1.81 34.51
CA VAL A 99 6.08 -2.44 34.70
C VAL A 99 6.37 -2.38 36.19
N GLU A 100 5.95 -3.42 36.92
CA GLU A 100 6.53 -3.68 38.22
C GLU A 100 8.01 -4.01 38.00
N ALA A 101 8.85 -3.03 38.34
CA ALA A 101 10.27 -3.20 38.43
C ALA A 101 10.58 -4.07 39.67
N GLU A 102 10.57 -5.39 39.51
CA GLU A 102 11.24 -6.25 40.48
C GLU A 102 12.76 -6.16 40.28
N THR A 103 13.36 -5.44 41.21
CA THR A 103 14.78 -5.47 41.53
C THR A 103 15.13 -6.86 42.04
N ILE A 104 15.89 -7.65 41.27
CA ILE A 104 16.68 -8.75 41.84
C ILE A 104 18.15 -8.39 41.69
N LYS A 105 18.69 -7.82 42.77
CA LYS A 105 20.10 -7.97 43.14
C LYS A 105 20.32 -9.43 43.53
N MET A 106 21.17 -10.13 42.79
CA MET A 106 22.13 -11.13 43.27
C MET A 106 23.17 -11.34 42.17
#